data_AF-A0A954SMR1-F1
#
_entry.id   AF-A0A954SMR1-F1
#
_cell.length_a   1.000
_cell.length_b   1.000
_cell.length_c   1.000
_cell.angle_alpha   90.00
_cell.angle_beta   90.00
_cell.angle_gamma   90.00
#
_symmetry.space_group_name_H-M   'P 1'
#
loop_
_entity.id
_entity.type
_entity.pdbx_description
1 polymer ?
#
loop_
_entity_poly.entity_id
_entity_poly.type
_entity_poly.pdbx_seq_one_letter_code
_entity_poly.pdbx_strand_id
1 'polypeptide(L)'
;GTGEPAATGGVVVPDIALADVDPSDYSAIVFVGGWGSSMYQYDFPGDYYDDWYDGDLTTKETVNSLITTFLEQDKYVTAICHGVTVLAWARVDGVSPLDGKQVSIPYIGSPGVYYNGQSYGYYELGQYEQAIANGAIANLTSGEYGDPTTVRDDVVVDGRIITAENYDAALAFGHRIGVEVYAAAGIEPPVPVPPKMNVGVNLEGNFDWSSAWVFRDAFLRARPWGVQAYDPINGVSIWQFLAGDGPELAVDQHGWVTELQTWVGNGGVEYQQRATTVLFAGEAEQPAGIYRAEWDGNGVLAMPYVVEQGVTPEGRNYALVNMPAGVQFGMTIESTDVANPIRNINFWMPDYQGESLVGEDWTPGDVDSPFHPLFLERVDDFNTLRFMDWQTTNYTDVVTWNDRRTLDDATQSDGDLLEYFHTNGVALEYMIELSNEVDANPWFNMPYQANDDFV
;
A
#
# COMPACT_ATOMS: atom_id res chain seq x y z
N GLY A 1 9.05 21.29 9.72
CA GLY A 1 8.25 20.94 8.53
C GLY A 1 7.82 22.20 7.84
N THR A 2 7.94 22.28 6.52
CA THR A 2 7.72 23.50 5.73
C THR A 2 6.39 23.41 5.00
N GLY A 3 5.49 24.36 5.25
CA GLY A 3 4.04 24.17 5.10
C GLY A 3 3.40 24.49 3.75
N GLU A 4 2.08 24.31 3.75
CA GLU A 4 1.08 25.10 3.03
C GLU A 4 -0.07 25.44 4.00
N PRO A 5 -0.49 26.71 4.14
CA PRO A 5 -1.79 27.09 4.72
C PRO A 5 -2.75 27.58 3.62
N ALA A 6 -4.07 27.41 3.66
CA ALA A 6 -4.97 26.74 4.59
C ALA A 6 -6.19 26.23 3.80
N ALA A 7 -6.37 24.91 3.68
CA ALA A 7 -7.61 24.21 3.28
C ALA A 7 -7.48 22.64 3.34
N THR A 8 -6.61 22.07 4.17
CA THR A 8 -6.07 20.71 3.95
C THR A 8 -6.67 19.60 4.82
N GLY A 9 -7.21 18.57 4.17
CA GLY A 9 -7.35 17.19 4.65
C GLY A 9 -6.18 16.31 4.16
N GLY A 10 -4.95 16.68 4.49
CA GLY A 10 -3.72 16.03 4.00
C GLY A 10 -2.53 16.31 4.90
N VAL A 11 -2.67 15.98 6.18
CA VAL A 11 -1.63 16.22 7.19
C VAL A 11 -0.48 15.23 6.98
N VAL A 12 0.67 15.72 6.49
CA VAL A 12 1.95 15.02 6.66
C VAL A 12 2.33 15.16 8.13
N VAL A 13 2.10 14.11 8.91
CA VAL A 13 2.54 14.04 10.31
C VAL A 13 3.98 13.54 10.30
N PRO A 14 4.96 14.29 10.83
CA PRO A 14 6.31 13.77 10.96
C PRO A 14 6.32 12.59 11.94
N ASP A 15 6.90 11.47 11.54
CA ASP A 15 7.06 10.28 12.40
C ASP A 15 8.08 10.51 13.54
N ILE A 16 8.98 11.49 13.36
CA ILE A 16 10.04 11.84 14.32
C ILE A 16 10.26 13.35 14.34
N ALA A 17 10.52 13.92 15.52
CA ALA A 17 10.95 15.30 15.63
C ALA A 17 12.43 15.44 15.25
N LEU A 18 12.83 16.57 14.63
CA LEU A 18 14.23 16.80 14.22
C LEU A 18 15.22 16.66 15.39
N ALA A 19 14.82 17.02 16.61
CA ALA A 19 15.64 16.92 17.80
C ALA A 19 15.86 15.48 18.30
N ASP A 20 15.01 14.54 17.86
CA ASP A 20 15.04 13.14 18.27
C ASP A 20 15.74 12.24 17.23
N VAL A 21 16.18 12.81 16.10
CA VAL A 21 16.91 12.09 15.05
C VAL A 21 18.27 11.64 15.58
N ASP A 22 18.53 10.33 15.54
CA ASP A 22 19.88 9.77 15.68
C ASP A 22 20.52 9.62 14.29
N PRO A 23 21.54 10.42 13.93
CA PRO A 23 22.20 10.31 12.63
C PRO A 23 22.76 8.93 12.33
N SER A 24 23.05 8.09 13.35
CA SER A 24 23.60 6.75 13.17
C SER A 24 22.66 5.79 12.44
N ASP A 25 21.34 6.01 12.53
CA ASP A 25 20.30 5.22 11.86
C ASP A 25 20.13 5.56 10.36
N TYR A 26 20.77 6.64 9.88
CA TYR A 26 20.59 7.14 8.53
C TYR A 26 21.91 7.20 7.75
N SER A 27 21.83 6.94 6.44
CA SER A 27 23.00 7.03 5.53
C SER A 27 23.13 8.38 4.83
N ALA A 28 22.05 9.16 4.77
CA ALA A 28 22.01 10.48 4.15
C ALA A 28 20.91 11.35 4.79
N ILE A 29 21.05 12.67 4.68
CA ILE A 29 20.00 13.65 5.03
C ILE A 29 19.62 14.45 3.77
N VAL A 30 18.32 14.69 3.58
CA VAL A 30 17.77 15.35 2.38
C VAL A 30 16.97 16.59 2.75
N PHE A 31 17.36 17.74 2.21
CA PHE A 31 16.61 18.99 2.31
C PHE A 31 15.76 19.19 1.04
N VAL A 32 14.49 18.83 1.16
CA VAL A 32 13.49 19.06 0.10
C VAL A 32 13.24 20.56 -0.04
N GLY A 33 13.04 21.01 -1.27
CA GLY A 33 12.82 22.42 -1.59
C GLY A 33 11.43 22.93 -1.24
N GLY A 34 10.96 23.89 -2.03
CA GLY A 34 9.84 24.75 -1.64
C GLY A 34 10.29 25.84 -0.68
N TRP A 35 9.62 26.99 -0.73
CA TRP A 35 10.04 28.20 -0.04
C TRP A 35 10.10 28.07 1.48
N GLY A 36 9.26 27.23 2.08
CA GLY A 36 9.33 27.05 3.52
C GLY A 36 10.67 26.49 4.02
N SER A 37 11.48 25.85 3.16
CA SER A 37 12.85 25.40 3.54
C SER A 37 13.75 26.52 4.07
N SER A 38 13.43 27.78 3.77
CA SER A 38 14.04 28.97 4.38
C SER A 38 14.08 28.92 5.91
N MET A 39 13.08 28.30 6.56
CA MET A 39 12.99 28.24 8.03
C MET A 39 14.16 27.51 8.69
N TYR A 40 14.92 26.73 7.90
CA TYR A 40 16.07 25.97 8.36
C TYR A 40 17.41 26.65 8.12
N GLN A 41 17.44 27.83 7.48
CA GLN A 41 18.67 28.55 7.18
C GLN A 41 19.32 29.10 8.47
N TYR A 42 20.42 28.46 8.90
CA TYR A 42 21.02 28.71 10.21
C TYR A 42 21.60 30.11 10.38
N ASP A 43 22.49 30.54 9.47
CA ASP A 43 23.22 31.81 9.56
C ASP A 43 22.77 32.82 8.49
N PHE A 44 21.51 32.73 8.06
CA PHE A 44 20.94 33.71 7.12
C PHE A 44 20.69 35.05 7.84
N PRO A 45 21.29 36.17 7.38
CA PRO A 45 21.18 37.46 8.07
C PRO A 45 19.98 38.30 7.57
N GLY A 46 19.17 37.76 6.65
CA GLY A 46 17.98 38.43 6.14
C GLY A 46 16.76 38.25 7.03
N ASP A 47 15.70 38.94 6.65
CA ASP A 47 14.40 38.95 7.32
C ASP A 47 13.33 38.72 6.24
N TYR A 48 12.73 37.53 6.21
CA TYR A 48 11.71 37.21 5.21
C TYR A 48 10.43 38.00 5.49
N TYR A 49 9.65 38.31 4.44
CA TYR A 49 8.38 39.03 4.63
C TYR A 49 7.28 38.15 5.24
N ASP A 50 7.46 36.84 5.19
CA ASP A 50 6.62 35.86 5.86
C ASP A 50 7.44 35.22 6.99
N ASP A 51 7.12 35.59 8.23
CA ASP A 51 7.82 35.15 9.45
C ASP A 51 7.90 33.61 9.57
N TRP A 52 7.00 32.86 8.92
CA TRP A 52 7.07 31.39 8.88
C TRP A 52 8.34 30.87 8.19
N TYR A 53 8.93 31.66 7.29
CA TYR A 53 10.17 31.34 6.58
C TYR A 53 11.42 31.70 7.37
N ASP A 54 11.31 32.51 8.43
CA ASP A 54 12.46 32.78 9.28
C ASP A 54 12.74 31.60 10.21
N GLY A 55 11.74 30.87 10.69
CA GLY A 55 11.94 29.76 11.63
C GLY A 55 12.49 30.19 12.99
N ASP A 56 12.42 29.30 13.98
CA ASP A 56 12.96 29.57 15.32
C ASP A 56 14.43 29.15 15.44
N LEU A 57 15.15 29.77 16.38
CA LEU A 57 16.58 29.52 16.59
C LEU A 57 16.88 28.06 16.95
N THR A 58 16.03 27.41 17.75
CA THR A 58 16.24 26.02 18.16
C THR A 58 16.17 25.08 16.95
N THR A 59 15.16 25.25 16.10
CA THR A 59 15.04 24.50 14.84
C THR A 59 16.28 24.68 13.95
N LYS A 60 16.74 25.92 13.78
CA LYS A 60 17.95 26.24 12.99
C LYS A 60 19.21 25.59 13.55
N GLU A 61 19.41 25.68 14.87
CA GLU A 61 20.56 25.07 15.56
C GLU A 61 20.53 23.55 15.42
N THR A 62 19.36 22.91 15.59
CA THR A 62 19.19 21.47 15.38
C THR A 62 19.55 21.05 13.96
N VAL A 63 19.02 21.75 12.94
CA VAL A 63 19.34 21.43 11.54
C VAL A 63 20.83 21.60 11.25
N ASN A 64 21.44 22.69 11.72
CA ASN A 64 22.87 22.91 11.50
C ASN A 64 23.73 21.84 12.19
N SER A 65 23.34 21.42 13.40
CA SER A 65 23.98 20.31 14.10
C SER A 65 23.85 19.01 13.33
N LEU A 66 22.68 18.69 12.78
CA LEU A 66 22.49 17.49 11.96
C LEU A 66 23.38 17.53 10.71
N ILE A 67 23.41 18.64 9.97
CA ILE A 67 24.30 18.81 8.80
C ILE A 67 25.76 18.55 9.19
N THR A 68 26.20 19.13 10.31
CA THR A 68 27.56 18.98 10.84
C THR A 68 27.84 17.51 11.15
N THR A 69 26.97 16.86 11.93
CA THR A 69 27.15 15.46 12.34
C THR A 69 27.14 14.49 11.16
N PHE A 70 26.28 14.69 10.16
CA PHE A 70 26.30 13.85 8.95
C PHE A 70 27.62 13.98 8.20
N LEU A 71 28.15 15.20 8.03
CA LEU A 71 29.43 15.42 7.36
C LEU A 71 30.62 14.88 8.16
N GLU A 72 30.62 15.04 9.50
CA GLU A 72 31.63 14.45 10.39
C GLU A 72 31.63 12.92 10.33
N GLN A 73 30.47 12.30 10.12
CA GLN A 73 30.31 10.86 9.94
C GLN A 73 30.58 10.39 8.49
N ASP A 74 31.06 11.27 7.61
CA ASP A 74 31.33 11.00 6.19
C ASP A 74 30.07 10.49 5.45
N LYS A 75 28.90 11.04 5.80
CA LYS A 75 27.59 10.74 5.19
C LYS A 75 27.15 11.83 4.23
N TYR A 76 26.21 11.50 3.34
CA TYR A 76 25.73 12.45 2.35
C TYR A 76 24.78 13.48 2.97
N VAL A 77 25.00 14.75 2.63
CA VAL A 77 24.10 15.87 2.91
C VAL A 77 23.61 16.40 1.58
N THR A 78 22.30 16.32 1.34
CA THR A 78 21.74 16.51 0.01
C THR A 78 20.61 17.52 0.04
N ALA A 79 20.43 18.25 -1.07
CA ALA A 79 19.39 19.26 -1.16
C ALA A 79 18.88 19.45 -2.58
N ILE A 80 17.60 19.78 -2.74
CA ILE A 80 17.00 20.01 -4.05
C ILE A 80 16.23 21.33 -4.06
N CYS A 81 16.23 22.03 -5.20
CA CYS A 81 15.45 23.25 -5.37
C CYS A 81 15.83 24.31 -4.31
N HIS A 82 14.86 24.92 -3.63
CA HIS A 82 15.14 25.93 -2.61
C HIS A 82 15.90 25.37 -1.39
N GLY A 83 15.83 24.05 -1.15
CA GLY A 83 16.53 23.39 -0.05
C GLY A 83 18.04 23.56 -0.11
N VAL A 84 18.61 23.83 -1.30
CA VAL A 84 20.05 24.11 -1.46
C VAL A 84 20.49 25.34 -0.65
N THR A 85 19.58 26.30 -0.44
CA THR A 85 19.87 27.48 0.39
C THR A 85 20.03 27.15 1.88
N VAL A 86 19.45 26.05 2.37
CA VAL A 86 19.70 25.56 3.73
C VAL A 86 21.17 25.23 3.90
N LEU A 87 21.76 24.55 2.90
CA LEU A 87 23.19 24.23 2.91
C LEU A 87 24.05 25.47 2.71
N ALA A 88 23.64 26.42 1.88
CA ALA A 88 24.37 27.68 1.69
C ALA A 88 24.55 28.46 3.01
N TRP A 89 23.53 28.44 3.87
CA TRP A 89 23.51 29.15 5.15
C TRP A 89 23.82 28.28 6.37
N ALA A 90 24.15 27.00 6.17
CA ALA A 90 24.70 26.15 7.22
C ALA A 90 26.16 26.54 7.53
N ARG A 91 26.63 26.18 8.72
CA ARG A 91 27.99 26.43 9.21
C ARG A 91 28.56 25.17 9.83
N VAL A 92 29.53 24.56 9.14
CA VAL A 92 30.36 23.46 9.63
C VAL A 92 31.75 24.04 9.86
N ASP A 93 32.23 24.00 11.09
CA ASP A 93 33.45 24.70 11.53
C ASP A 93 33.48 26.20 11.13
N GLY A 94 32.30 26.83 11.13
CA GLY A 94 32.12 28.24 10.80
C GLY A 94 32.12 28.58 9.30
N VAL A 95 32.18 27.58 8.41
CA VAL A 95 32.17 27.77 6.96
C VAL A 95 30.94 27.07 6.36
N SER A 96 30.43 27.62 5.24
CA SER A 96 29.38 26.94 4.48
C SER A 96 29.87 25.57 3.98
N PRO A 97 29.07 24.50 4.12
CA PRO A 97 29.40 23.21 3.48
C PRO A 97 29.43 23.29 1.95
N LEU A 98 28.93 24.38 1.35
CA LEU A 98 29.00 24.61 -0.09
C LEU A 98 30.24 25.40 -0.53
N ASP A 99 31.08 25.89 0.38
CA ASP A 99 32.26 26.68 0.02
C ASP A 99 33.22 25.89 -0.89
N GLY A 100 33.45 26.39 -2.10
CA GLY A 100 34.27 25.74 -3.13
C GLY A 100 33.63 24.50 -3.78
N LYS A 101 32.34 24.21 -3.51
CA LYS A 101 31.63 23.05 -4.05
C LYS A 101 30.82 23.40 -5.29
N GLN A 102 30.83 22.50 -6.29
CA GLN A 102 29.90 22.58 -7.40
C GLN A 102 28.49 22.22 -6.94
N VAL A 103 27.50 23.01 -7.34
CA VAL A 103 26.09 22.78 -7.00
C VAL A 103 25.15 23.06 -8.16
N SER A 104 24.07 22.29 -8.26
CA SER A 104 22.92 22.60 -9.11
C SER A 104 21.86 23.33 -8.28
N ILE A 105 21.38 24.45 -8.80
CA ILE A 105 20.43 25.34 -8.13
C ILE A 105 19.45 25.95 -9.14
N PRO A 106 18.17 26.15 -8.77
CA PRO A 106 17.20 26.64 -9.73
C PRO A 106 17.28 28.15 -9.94
N TYR A 107 16.96 28.57 -11.16
CA TYR A 107 16.78 29.98 -11.55
C TYR A 107 15.34 30.46 -11.38
N ILE A 108 14.68 30.03 -10.31
CA ILE A 108 13.24 30.31 -10.11
C ILE A 108 12.99 31.46 -9.14
N GLY A 109 13.92 31.81 -8.24
CA GLY A 109 13.77 32.93 -7.29
C GLY A 109 13.30 32.50 -5.88
N SER A 110 13.57 33.33 -4.86
CA SER A 110 13.25 33.06 -3.44
C SER A 110 12.05 33.89 -2.93
N PRO A 111 11.57 33.63 -1.69
CA PRO A 111 10.56 34.48 -1.06
C PRO A 111 10.97 35.94 -0.96
N GLY A 112 9.99 36.84 -0.83
CA GLY A 112 10.27 38.24 -0.53
C GLY A 112 11.04 38.39 0.77
N VAL A 113 12.09 39.22 0.76
CA VAL A 113 13.07 39.28 1.84
C VAL A 113 13.73 40.65 1.94
N TYR A 114 14.11 41.06 3.14
CA TYR A 114 15.07 42.13 3.37
C TYR A 114 16.45 41.54 3.64
N TYR A 115 17.42 41.79 2.77
CA TYR A 115 18.75 41.20 2.83
C TYR A 115 19.81 42.22 2.42
N ASN A 116 20.91 42.30 3.17
CA ASN A 116 22.03 43.22 2.92
C ASN A 116 21.63 44.70 2.69
N GLY A 117 20.62 45.18 3.42
CA GLY A 117 20.17 46.57 3.33
C GLY A 117 19.23 46.87 2.16
N GLN A 118 18.79 45.84 1.43
CA GLN A 118 17.90 45.95 0.28
C GLN A 118 16.66 45.08 0.47
N SER A 119 15.51 45.62 0.07
CA SER A 119 14.25 44.87 -0.06
C SER A 119 14.20 44.18 -1.43
N TYR A 120 13.91 42.89 -1.42
CA TYR A 120 13.66 42.06 -2.60
C TYR A 120 12.22 41.57 -2.54
N GLY A 121 11.47 41.79 -3.62
CA GLY A 121 10.17 41.17 -3.84
C GLY A 121 10.26 39.67 -4.09
N TYR A 122 9.12 39.01 -4.22
CA TYR A 122 9.06 37.60 -4.58
C TYR A 122 9.81 37.35 -5.90
N TYR A 123 10.62 36.30 -5.91
CA TYR A 123 11.46 35.89 -7.03
C TYR A 123 12.62 36.85 -7.39
N GLU A 124 12.81 37.97 -6.67
CA GLU A 124 13.84 38.97 -7.01
C GLU A 124 15.24 38.64 -6.47
N LEU A 125 15.35 38.00 -5.31
CA LEU A 125 16.60 37.40 -4.84
C LEU A 125 16.58 35.92 -5.22
N GLY A 126 17.49 35.45 -6.05
CA GLY A 126 17.56 34.04 -6.43
C GLY A 126 18.30 33.19 -5.41
N GLN A 127 18.08 31.87 -5.50
CA GLN A 127 18.86 30.88 -4.75
C GLN A 127 20.33 30.93 -5.16
N TYR A 128 20.59 31.19 -6.45
CA TYR A 128 21.92 31.37 -7.02
C TYR A 128 22.74 32.41 -6.23
N GLU A 129 22.19 33.61 -6.01
CA GLU A 129 22.87 34.68 -5.27
C GLU A 129 23.20 34.28 -3.82
N GLN A 130 22.33 33.51 -3.17
CA GLN A 130 22.56 33.04 -1.80
C GLN A 130 23.68 31.99 -1.73
N ALA A 131 23.73 31.08 -2.70
CA ALA A 131 24.74 30.04 -2.77
C ALA A 131 26.14 30.61 -3.06
N ILE A 132 26.27 31.47 -4.07
CA ILE A 132 27.58 32.07 -4.43
C ILE A 132 28.08 33.05 -3.36
N ALA A 133 27.17 33.70 -2.61
CA ALA A 133 27.56 34.54 -1.47
C ALA A 133 28.26 33.75 -0.36
N ASN A 134 28.05 32.44 -0.33
CA ASN A 134 28.65 31.49 0.61
C ASN A 134 29.68 30.56 -0.06
N GLY A 135 30.25 30.99 -1.20
CA GLY A 135 31.41 30.32 -1.83
C GLY A 135 31.10 29.17 -2.77
N ALA A 136 29.82 28.86 -3.02
CA ALA A 136 29.43 27.80 -3.95
C ALA A 136 29.79 28.14 -5.41
N ILE A 137 30.10 27.11 -6.20
CA ILE A 137 30.28 27.16 -7.64
C ILE A 137 28.96 26.65 -8.27
N ALA A 138 27.96 27.53 -8.36
CA ALA A 138 26.65 27.19 -8.90
C ALA A 138 26.58 27.27 -10.44
N ASN A 139 25.68 26.49 -11.04
CA ASN A 139 25.34 26.58 -12.46
C ASN A 139 25.02 28.03 -12.88
N LEU A 140 25.52 28.46 -14.04
CA LEU A 140 25.29 29.75 -14.67
C LEU A 140 24.00 29.80 -15.49
N THR A 141 23.47 28.63 -15.84
CA THR A 141 22.20 28.47 -16.57
C THR A 141 21.41 27.28 -16.02
N SER A 142 20.10 27.31 -16.18
CA SER A 142 19.23 26.15 -15.92
C SER A 142 19.59 25.00 -16.89
N GLY A 143 19.63 23.76 -16.40
CA GLY A 143 19.99 22.57 -17.18
C GLY A 143 21.44 22.54 -17.65
N GLU A 144 22.38 23.00 -16.82
CA GLU A 144 23.81 23.03 -17.17
C GLU A 144 24.49 21.65 -17.11
N TYR A 145 24.02 20.78 -16.22
CA TYR A 145 24.58 19.47 -15.95
C TYR A 145 23.69 18.37 -16.56
N GLY A 146 24.34 17.36 -17.15
CA GLY A 146 23.63 16.26 -17.81
C GLY A 146 23.25 16.56 -19.26
N ASP A 147 22.04 16.19 -19.66
CA ASP A 147 21.46 16.46 -20.97
C ASP A 147 21.00 17.92 -21.08
N PRO A 148 21.62 18.75 -21.94
CA PRO A 148 21.29 20.19 -22.03
C PRO A 148 19.88 20.48 -22.59
N THR A 149 19.11 19.46 -22.96
CA THR A 149 17.74 19.61 -23.46
C THR A 149 16.68 19.49 -22.35
N THR A 150 17.07 19.13 -21.14
CA THR A 150 16.16 18.89 -20.02
C THR A 150 16.83 19.25 -18.70
N VAL A 151 16.03 19.64 -17.71
CA VAL A 151 16.50 19.87 -16.33
C VAL A 151 16.34 18.62 -15.45
N ARG A 152 15.71 17.56 -15.98
CA ARG A 152 15.33 16.33 -15.24
C ARG A 152 16.51 15.54 -14.70
N ASP A 153 17.70 15.75 -15.22
CA ASP A 153 18.95 15.09 -14.81
C ASP A 153 20.00 16.08 -14.29
N ASP A 154 19.60 17.34 -14.02
CA ASP A 154 20.47 18.39 -13.49
C ASP A 154 20.76 18.14 -12.00
N VAL A 155 21.66 17.19 -11.75
CA VAL A 155 22.08 16.72 -10.43
C VAL A 155 23.59 16.74 -10.35
N VAL A 156 24.13 17.41 -9.32
CA VAL A 156 25.57 17.53 -9.07
C VAL A 156 25.94 16.75 -7.82
N VAL A 157 27.03 15.99 -7.92
CA VAL A 157 27.70 15.34 -6.79
C VAL A 157 29.10 15.93 -6.64
N ASP A 158 29.39 16.54 -5.49
CA ASP A 158 30.72 17.06 -5.14
C ASP A 158 31.13 16.60 -3.72
N GLY A 159 31.79 15.44 -3.66
CA GLY A 159 32.11 14.78 -2.40
C GLY A 159 30.84 14.24 -1.74
N ARG A 160 30.60 14.62 -0.48
CA ARG A 160 29.39 14.24 0.28
C ARG A 160 28.19 15.17 0.08
N ILE A 161 28.31 16.15 -0.81
CA ILE A 161 27.23 17.06 -1.16
C ILE A 161 26.58 16.62 -2.47
N ILE A 162 25.27 16.43 -2.46
CA ILE A 162 24.47 16.17 -3.66
C ILE A 162 23.41 17.26 -3.78
N THR A 163 23.37 17.96 -4.91
CA THR A 163 22.38 19.02 -5.16
C THR A 163 21.66 18.80 -6.49
N ALA A 164 20.40 19.24 -6.58
CA ALA A 164 19.59 19.13 -7.78
C ALA A 164 18.74 20.37 -8.02
N GLU A 165 18.49 20.67 -9.30
CA GLU A 165 18.00 21.98 -9.70
C GLU A 165 16.59 22.29 -9.18
N ASN A 166 15.58 21.55 -9.60
CA ASN A 166 14.19 21.87 -9.32
C ASN A 166 13.35 20.59 -9.20
N TYR A 167 12.03 20.72 -9.11
CA TYR A 167 11.13 19.58 -8.96
C TYR A 167 11.19 18.59 -10.15
N ASP A 168 11.55 19.05 -11.36
CA ASP A 168 11.69 18.17 -12.51
C ASP A 168 12.89 17.20 -12.35
N ALA A 169 13.91 17.59 -11.57
CA ALA A 169 15.09 16.77 -11.28
C ALA A 169 14.91 15.76 -10.13
N ALA A 170 13.74 15.73 -9.47
CA ALA A 170 13.53 14.97 -8.24
C ALA A 170 13.78 13.46 -8.41
N LEU A 171 13.37 12.88 -9.54
CA LEU A 171 13.58 11.46 -9.84
C LEU A 171 15.09 11.14 -9.96
N ALA A 172 15.81 11.90 -10.78
CA ALA A 172 17.25 11.71 -10.95
C ALA A 172 18.02 11.97 -9.66
N PHE A 173 17.57 12.94 -8.86
CA PHE A 173 18.14 13.25 -7.55
C PHE A 173 18.01 12.08 -6.58
N GLY A 174 16.81 11.52 -6.40
CA GLY A 174 16.59 10.35 -5.55
C GLY A 174 17.40 9.14 -6.00
N HIS A 175 17.40 8.85 -7.31
CA HIS A 175 18.22 7.79 -7.88
C HIS A 175 19.71 8.02 -7.62
N ARG A 176 20.20 9.26 -7.77
CA ARG A 176 21.60 9.58 -7.55
C ARG A 176 22.00 9.42 -6.08
N ILE A 177 21.15 9.84 -5.13
CA ILE A 177 21.39 9.60 -3.69
C ILE A 177 21.55 8.11 -3.44
N GLY A 178 20.64 7.28 -3.94
CA GLY A 178 20.70 5.82 -3.78
C GLY A 178 22.02 5.24 -4.30
N VAL A 179 22.38 5.55 -5.54
CA VAL A 179 23.65 5.10 -6.16
C VAL A 179 24.86 5.47 -5.30
N GLU A 180 24.92 6.71 -4.83
CA GLU A 180 26.05 7.23 -4.06
C GLU A 180 26.12 6.61 -2.64
N VAL A 181 24.97 6.38 -2.01
CA VAL A 181 24.87 5.70 -0.70
C VAL A 181 25.29 4.23 -0.80
N TYR A 182 24.79 3.49 -1.80
CA TYR A 182 25.19 2.10 -2.03
C TYR A 182 26.69 1.99 -2.34
N ALA A 183 27.21 2.87 -3.20
CA ALA A 183 28.63 2.93 -3.51
C ALA A 183 29.49 3.20 -2.27
N ALA A 184 29.06 4.12 -1.39
CA ALA A 184 29.75 4.42 -0.14
C ALA A 184 29.74 3.25 0.85
N ALA A 185 28.69 2.42 0.83
CA ALA A 185 28.58 1.21 1.64
C ALA A 185 29.33 -0.01 1.04
N GLY A 186 29.87 0.12 -0.18
CA GLY A 186 30.48 -1.01 -0.90
C GLY A 186 29.46 -2.08 -1.32
N ILE A 187 28.19 -1.69 -1.43
CA ILE A 187 27.08 -2.54 -1.85
C ILE A 187 26.83 -2.25 -3.34
N GLU A 188 26.69 -3.31 -4.15
CA GLU A 188 26.30 -3.14 -5.55
C GLU A 188 24.87 -2.56 -5.57
N PRO A 189 24.63 -1.42 -6.25
CA PRO A 189 23.30 -0.85 -6.29
C PRO A 189 22.32 -1.87 -6.88
N PRO A 190 21.07 -1.91 -6.40
CA PRO A 190 20.06 -2.78 -6.97
C PRO A 190 19.98 -2.55 -8.48
N VAL A 191 19.84 -3.64 -9.24
CA VAL A 191 19.64 -3.58 -10.69
C VAL A 191 18.47 -2.62 -10.94
N PRO A 192 18.61 -1.61 -11.82
CA PRO A 192 17.53 -0.69 -12.10
C PRO A 192 16.30 -1.50 -12.48
N VAL A 193 15.23 -1.39 -11.69
CA VAL A 193 13.95 -2.00 -12.03
C VAL A 193 13.57 -1.45 -13.40
N PRO A 194 13.29 -2.30 -14.40
CA PRO A 194 12.82 -1.83 -15.69
C PRO A 194 11.67 -0.86 -15.47
N PRO A 195 11.62 0.28 -16.18
CA PRO A 195 10.51 1.20 -16.01
C PRO A 195 9.22 0.45 -16.34
N LYS A 196 8.25 0.55 -15.42
CA LYS A 196 6.93 -0.04 -15.60
C LYS A 196 6.30 0.42 -16.91
N MET A 197 5.46 -0.42 -17.48
CA MET A 197 4.75 -0.09 -18.71
C MET A 197 3.91 1.18 -18.50
N ASN A 198 3.97 2.12 -19.45
CA ASN A 198 3.13 3.33 -19.47
C ASN A 198 1.66 3.04 -19.83
N VAL A 199 1.16 1.87 -19.45
CA VAL A 199 -0.23 1.46 -19.58
C VAL A 199 -0.69 0.90 -18.24
N GLY A 200 -1.91 1.24 -17.86
CA GLY A 200 -2.59 0.63 -16.73
C GLY A 200 -3.39 -0.60 -17.14
N VAL A 201 -3.74 -1.42 -16.17
CA VAL A 201 -4.63 -2.58 -16.33
C VAL A 201 -5.83 -2.45 -15.41
N ASN A 202 -7.00 -2.89 -15.87
CA ASN A 202 -8.14 -3.14 -14.99
C ASN A 202 -8.03 -4.57 -14.48
N LEU A 203 -7.97 -4.75 -13.16
CA LEU A 203 -7.90 -6.08 -12.57
C LEU A 203 -9.22 -6.82 -12.77
N GLU A 204 -9.12 -8.11 -13.08
CA GLU A 204 -10.26 -9.02 -13.05
C GLU A 204 -10.79 -9.14 -11.61
N GLY A 205 -12.12 -9.25 -11.45
CA GLY A 205 -12.74 -9.41 -10.13
C GLY A 205 -12.40 -10.74 -9.45
N ASN A 206 -12.46 -10.73 -8.11
CA ASN A 206 -12.13 -11.87 -7.26
C ASN A 206 -13.37 -12.79 -7.10
N PHE A 207 -13.62 -13.65 -8.11
CA PHE A 207 -14.79 -14.54 -8.17
C PHE A 207 -14.41 -16.02 -8.12
N ASP A 208 -15.34 -16.92 -7.82
CA ASP A 208 -15.09 -18.37 -7.86
C ASP A 208 -14.87 -18.94 -9.28
N TRP A 209 -15.25 -18.23 -10.34
CA TRP A 209 -14.91 -18.60 -11.73
C TRP A 209 -13.73 -17.81 -12.31
N SER A 210 -13.13 -16.90 -11.53
CA SER A 210 -11.95 -16.15 -11.96
C SER A 210 -10.77 -17.07 -12.26
N SER A 211 -9.99 -16.72 -13.29
CA SER A 211 -8.75 -17.42 -13.60
C SER A 211 -7.56 -16.93 -12.77
N ALA A 212 -7.68 -15.77 -12.13
CA ALA A 212 -6.64 -15.19 -11.31
C ALA A 212 -6.54 -15.93 -9.96
N TRP A 213 -5.31 -16.24 -9.56
CA TRP A 213 -4.98 -16.72 -8.21
C TRP A 213 -4.59 -15.50 -7.38
N VAL A 214 -5.55 -14.66 -7.01
CA VAL A 214 -5.24 -13.37 -6.36
C VAL A 214 -4.51 -13.58 -5.03
N PHE A 215 -5.13 -14.33 -4.13
CA PHE A 215 -4.65 -14.55 -2.77
C PHE A 215 -4.01 -15.92 -2.61
N ARG A 216 -3.06 -16.03 -1.67
CA ARG A 216 -2.55 -17.32 -1.20
C ARG A 216 -3.63 -18.14 -0.46
N ASP A 217 -4.60 -17.44 0.15
CA ASP A 217 -5.81 -18.02 0.72
C ASP A 217 -6.95 -18.02 -0.31
N ALA A 218 -7.25 -19.19 -0.87
CA ALA A 218 -8.33 -19.34 -1.83
C ALA A 218 -9.74 -19.29 -1.19
N PHE A 219 -9.87 -19.21 0.13
CA PHE A 219 -11.18 -18.97 0.76
C PHE A 219 -11.65 -17.52 0.56
N LEU A 220 -10.72 -16.56 0.40
CA LEU A 220 -11.07 -15.15 0.21
C LEU A 220 -11.83 -14.86 -1.11
N ARG A 221 -11.90 -15.80 -2.04
CA ARG A 221 -12.71 -15.73 -3.26
C ARG A 221 -14.03 -16.52 -3.18
N ALA A 222 -14.32 -17.12 -2.03
CA ALA A 222 -15.50 -17.93 -1.83
C ALA A 222 -16.77 -17.09 -1.98
N ARG A 223 -17.81 -17.63 -2.60
CA ARG A 223 -19.13 -16.98 -2.59
C ARG A 223 -19.63 -16.83 -1.14
N PRO A 224 -20.52 -15.85 -0.87
CA PRO A 224 -21.33 -15.89 0.34
C PRO A 224 -22.06 -17.24 0.47
N TRP A 225 -22.34 -17.63 1.71
CA TRP A 225 -22.96 -18.92 1.99
C TRP A 225 -24.36 -19.05 1.35
N GLY A 226 -24.54 -20.07 0.53
CA GLY A 226 -25.85 -20.48 0.01
C GLY A 226 -26.48 -21.56 0.89
N VAL A 227 -27.81 -21.68 0.83
CA VAL A 227 -28.56 -22.64 1.67
C VAL A 227 -28.98 -23.88 0.89
N GLN A 228 -28.57 -25.04 1.39
CA GLN A 228 -29.10 -26.33 0.98
C GLN A 228 -30.10 -26.86 2.01
N ALA A 229 -31.18 -27.47 1.51
CA ALA A 229 -32.13 -28.25 2.26
C ALA A 229 -31.72 -29.72 2.24
N TYR A 230 -31.27 -30.23 3.38
CA TYR A 230 -30.94 -31.64 3.56
C TYR A 230 -32.14 -32.41 4.10
N ASP A 231 -32.56 -33.44 3.37
CA ASP A 231 -33.57 -34.42 3.79
C ASP A 231 -32.88 -35.55 4.58
N PRO A 232 -33.06 -35.63 5.91
CA PRO A 232 -32.40 -36.65 6.73
C PRO A 232 -32.99 -38.05 6.54
N ILE A 233 -34.19 -38.19 5.96
CA ILE A 233 -34.84 -39.47 5.70
C ILE A 233 -34.25 -40.12 4.44
N ASN A 234 -34.12 -39.34 3.37
CA ASN A 234 -33.61 -39.82 2.08
C ASN A 234 -32.11 -39.62 1.90
N GLY A 235 -31.48 -38.80 2.75
CA GLY A 235 -30.05 -38.48 2.68
C GLY A 235 -29.67 -37.61 1.49
N VAL A 236 -30.58 -36.75 1.02
CA VAL A 236 -30.41 -35.95 -0.20
C VAL A 236 -30.40 -34.46 0.17
N SER A 237 -29.45 -33.71 -0.41
CA SER A 237 -29.46 -32.24 -0.37
C SER A 237 -29.97 -31.66 -1.69
N ILE A 238 -30.81 -30.63 -1.60
CA ILE A 238 -31.23 -29.79 -2.73
C ILE A 238 -31.08 -28.31 -2.36
N TRP A 239 -31.07 -27.41 -3.34
CA TRP A 239 -31.13 -25.97 -3.02
C TRP A 239 -32.43 -25.63 -2.29
N GLN A 240 -32.37 -24.79 -1.25
CA GLN A 240 -33.53 -24.48 -0.40
C GLN A 240 -34.74 -24.02 -1.20
N PHE A 241 -34.57 -23.16 -2.22
CA PHE A 241 -35.69 -22.65 -3.03
C PHE A 241 -36.45 -23.75 -3.79
N LEU A 242 -35.85 -24.93 -4.00
CA LEU A 242 -36.53 -26.10 -4.57
C LEU A 242 -37.33 -26.89 -3.52
N ALA A 243 -36.94 -26.78 -2.25
CA ALA A 243 -37.59 -27.42 -1.11
C ALA A 243 -38.82 -26.63 -0.58
N GLY A 244 -39.00 -25.37 -1.04
CA GLY A 244 -40.05 -24.44 -0.59
C GLY A 244 -39.49 -23.30 0.27
N ASP A 245 -40.38 -22.45 0.79
CA ASP A 245 -39.98 -21.36 1.70
C ASP A 245 -39.38 -21.96 2.98
N GLY A 246 -38.11 -21.65 3.22
CA GLY A 246 -37.36 -22.02 4.42
C GLY A 246 -36.86 -20.77 5.15
N PRO A 247 -36.35 -20.92 6.37
CA PRO A 247 -35.75 -19.81 7.09
C PRO A 247 -34.53 -19.25 6.34
N GLU A 248 -34.22 -17.99 6.63
CA GLU A 248 -32.96 -17.36 6.19
C GLU A 248 -31.77 -18.04 6.89
N LEU A 249 -30.58 -17.96 6.28
CA LEU A 249 -29.37 -18.46 6.93
C LEU A 249 -28.94 -17.50 8.03
N ALA A 250 -28.74 -18.00 9.24
CA ALA A 250 -28.22 -17.19 10.34
C ALA A 250 -26.72 -16.96 10.14
N VAL A 251 -26.34 -15.73 9.76
CA VAL A 251 -24.94 -15.28 9.64
C VAL A 251 -24.67 -14.10 10.58
N ASP A 252 -23.43 -13.96 11.04
CA ASP A 252 -23.00 -12.77 11.77
C ASP A 252 -22.71 -11.58 10.83
N GLN A 253 -22.29 -10.45 11.40
CA GLN A 253 -22.00 -9.22 10.66
C GLN A 253 -20.83 -9.36 9.66
N HIS A 254 -20.01 -10.41 9.78
CA HIS A 254 -18.88 -10.68 8.91
C HIS A 254 -19.20 -11.79 7.89
N GLY A 255 -20.41 -12.36 7.93
CA GLY A 255 -20.84 -13.41 7.00
C GLY A 255 -20.51 -14.84 7.46
N TRP A 256 -20.12 -15.06 8.73
CA TRP A 256 -19.92 -16.40 9.27
C TRP A 256 -21.24 -17.03 9.72
N VAL A 257 -21.44 -18.32 9.44
CA VAL A 257 -22.66 -19.05 9.80
C VAL A 257 -22.70 -19.31 11.30
N THR A 258 -23.75 -18.82 11.97
CA THR A 258 -23.89 -18.90 13.43
C THR A 258 -24.82 -20.03 13.89
N GLU A 259 -25.80 -20.40 13.07
CA GLU A 259 -26.77 -21.45 13.36
C GLU A 259 -27.28 -22.09 12.06
N LEU A 260 -27.59 -23.39 12.11
CA LEU A 260 -28.30 -24.10 11.05
C LEU A 260 -29.65 -24.59 11.58
N GLN A 261 -30.74 -24.21 10.90
CA GLN A 261 -32.09 -24.47 11.36
C GLN A 261 -32.74 -25.68 10.71
N THR A 262 -33.85 -26.13 11.28
CA THR A 262 -34.72 -27.16 10.68
C THR A 262 -36.09 -26.58 10.39
N TRP A 263 -36.75 -27.03 9.33
CA TRP A 263 -38.09 -26.59 8.99
C TRP A 263 -38.86 -27.67 8.23
N VAL A 264 -40.18 -27.51 8.14
CA VAL A 264 -41.03 -28.37 7.31
C VAL A 264 -41.28 -27.68 5.98
N GLY A 265 -40.71 -28.23 4.91
CA GLY A 265 -40.83 -27.70 3.54
C GLY A 265 -42.02 -28.30 2.77
N ASN A 266 -41.93 -28.19 1.45
CA ASN A 266 -42.95 -28.72 0.54
C ASN A 266 -43.19 -30.22 0.77
N GLY A 267 -44.46 -30.63 0.72
CA GLY A 267 -44.85 -32.02 0.91
C GLY A 267 -44.78 -32.54 2.35
N GLY A 268 -44.53 -31.67 3.34
CA GLY A 268 -44.46 -32.04 4.75
C GLY A 268 -43.15 -32.73 5.15
N VAL A 269 -42.11 -32.59 4.33
CA VAL A 269 -40.77 -33.12 4.60
C VAL A 269 -40.05 -32.18 5.58
N GLU A 270 -39.48 -32.75 6.64
CA GLU A 270 -38.60 -32.02 7.56
C GLU A 270 -37.20 -31.94 6.96
N TYR A 271 -36.71 -30.72 6.73
CA TYR A 271 -35.39 -30.42 6.18
C TYR A 271 -34.48 -29.82 7.26
N GLN A 272 -33.19 -30.08 7.11
CA GLN A 272 -32.12 -29.44 7.88
C GLN A 272 -31.34 -28.49 6.95
N GLN A 273 -31.08 -27.26 7.39
CA GLN A 273 -30.23 -26.35 6.64
C GLN A 273 -28.79 -26.86 6.64
N ARG A 274 -28.13 -26.71 5.50
CA ARG A 274 -26.67 -26.78 5.37
C ARG A 274 -26.21 -25.53 4.63
N ALA A 275 -25.09 -24.96 5.05
CA ALA A 275 -24.51 -23.80 4.38
C ALA A 275 -23.42 -24.28 3.42
N THR A 276 -23.54 -23.96 2.15
CA THR A 276 -22.57 -24.32 1.11
C THR A 276 -21.98 -23.07 0.50
N THR A 277 -20.65 -23.03 0.37
CA THR A 277 -19.95 -22.02 -0.43
C THR A 277 -19.19 -22.68 -1.57
N VAL A 278 -18.96 -21.92 -2.65
CA VAL A 278 -18.24 -22.33 -3.85
C VAL A 278 -17.01 -21.45 -3.97
N LEU A 279 -15.84 -22.08 -4.13
CA LEU A 279 -14.55 -21.41 -4.27
C LEU A 279 -14.05 -21.48 -5.71
N PHE A 280 -14.37 -22.59 -6.41
CA PHE A 280 -13.94 -22.84 -7.77
C PHE A 280 -15.11 -23.38 -8.61
N ALA A 281 -15.61 -22.59 -9.57
CA ALA A 281 -16.70 -23.00 -10.47
C ALA A 281 -16.40 -22.87 -11.97
N GLY A 282 -15.32 -22.19 -12.35
CA GLY A 282 -14.96 -21.90 -13.75
C GLY A 282 -14.18 -23.00 -14.46
N GLU A 283 -13.98 -22.85 -15.77
CA GLU A 283 -13.09 -23.70 -16.59
C GLU A 283 -11.59 -23.41 -16.36
N ALA A 284 -11.27 -22.47 -15.47
CA ALA A 284 -9.89 -22.17 -15.08
C ALA A 284 -9.28 -23.38 -14.36
N GLU A 285 -8.11 -23.81 -14.82
CA GLU A 285 -7.33 -24.90 -14.21
C GLU A 285 -6.80 -24.44 -12.84
N GLN A 286 -7.58 -24.67 -11.78
CA GLN A 286 -7.08 -24.52 -10.42
C GLN A 286 -5.89 -25.46 -10.21
N PRO A 287 -4.83 -25.01 -9.51
CA PRO A 287 -3.61 -25.79 -9.43
C PRO A 287 -3.91 -27.09 -8.69
N ALA A 288 -3.57 -28.21 -9.32
CA ALA A 288 -3.62 -29.50 -8.64
C ALA A 288 -2.57 -29.51 -7.53
N GLY A 289 -2.90 -30.15 -6.41
CA GLY A 289 -1.97 -30.25 -5.29
C GLY A 289 -2.66 -30.44 -3.95
N ILE A 290 -1.86 -30.39 -2.89
CA ILE A 290 -2.36 -30.43 -1.52
C ILE A 290 -2.66 -29.00 -1.08
N TYR A 291 -3.94 -28.71 -0.89
CA TYR A 291 -4.40 -27.49 -0.22
C TYR A 291 -4.51 -27.77 1.27
N ARG A 292 -4.34 -26.72 2.07
CA ARG A 292 -4.53 -26.81 3.53
C ARG A 292 -5.72 -25.93 3.93
N ALA A 293 -6.77 -26.58 4.39
CA ALA A 293 -7.88 -25.91 5.04
C ALA A 293 -7.60 -25.78 6.54
N GLU A 294 -7.90 -24.63 7.14
CA GLU A 294 -7.90 -24.44 8.59
C GLU A 294 -9.13 -23.65 9.02
N TRP A 295 -9.66 -23.91 10.21
CA TRP A 295 -10.81 -23.17 10.72
C TRP A 295 -10.97 -23.28 12.23
N ASP A 296 -11.62 -22.26 12.80
CA ASP A 296 -12.03 -22.25 14.20
C ASP A 296 -13.45 -22.77 14.36
N GLY A 297 -13.82 -23.14 15.58
CA GLY A 297 -15.18 -23.55 15.91
C GLY A 297 -15.41 -25.05 15.93
N ASN A 298 -16.59 -25.44 16.38
CA ASN A 298 -17.02 -26.83 16.47
C ASN A 298 -18.13 -27.09 15.45
N GLY A 299 -18.08 -28.24 14.79
CA GLY A 299 -19.06 -28.64 13.79
C GLY A 299 -18.46 -29.58 12.75
N VAL A 300 -19.10 -29.64 11.58
CA VAL A 300 -18.63 -30.43 10.44
C VAL A 300 -18.56 -29.53 9.22
N LEU A 301 -17.33 -29.22 8.80
CA LEU A 301 -17.02 -28.59 7.52
C LEU A 301 -16.66 -29.70 6.52
N ALA A 302 -17.63 -30.10 5.69
CA ALA A 302 -17.46 -31.12 4.69
C ALA A 302 -16.81 -30.55 3.42
N MET A 303 -15.78 -31.24 2.95
CA MET A 303 -15.01 -30.92 1.75
C MET A 303 -14.76 -32.20 0.95
N PRO A 304 -14.84 -32.17 -0.39
CA PRO A 304 -14.38 -33.28 -1.21
C PRO A 304 -12.84 -33.40 -1.14
N TYR A 305 -12.30 -34.57 -1.49
CA TYR A 305 -10.85 -34.82 -1.63
C TYR A 305 -9.98 -34.68 -0.36
N VAL A 306 -10.58 -34.66 0.83
CA VAL A 306 -9.85 -34.70 2.10
C VAL A 306 -9.05 -36.00 2.21
N VAL A 307 -7.74 -35.88 2.42
CA VAL A 307 -6.82 -37.02 2.62
C VAL A 307 -6.31 -37.13 4.06
N GLU A 308 -6.34 -36.02 4.79
CA GLU A 308 -5.98 -35.93 6.20
C GLU A 308 -6.80 -34.83 6.87
N GLN A 309 -7.16 -35.01 8.14
CA GLN A 309 -7.79 -33.96 8.94
C GLN A 309 -7.47 -34.16 10.43
N GLY A 310 -7.50 -33.08 11.19
CA GLY A 310 -7.22 -33.11 12.62
C GLY A 310 -7.36 -31.75 13.28
N VAL A 311 -6.67 -31.59 14.40
CA VAL A 311 -6.60 -30.33 15.15
C VAL A 311 -5.13 -29.97 15.33
N THR A 312 -4.76 -28.72 15.05
CA THR A 312 -3.41 -28.20 15.24
C THR A 312 -3.06 -28.10 16.74
N PRO A 313 -1.78 -27.99 17.11
CA PRO A 313 -1.39 -27.76 18.51
C PRO A 313 -2.02 -26.51 19.14
N GLU A 314 -2.34 -25.51 18.32
CA GLU A 314 -2.97 -24.24 18.70
C GLU A 314 -4.49 -24.38 18.87
N GLY A 315 -5.07 -25.54 18.52
CA GLY A 315 -6.47 -25.84 18.70
C GLY A 315 -7.38 -25.52 17.50
N ARG A 316 -6.81 -25.13 16.35
CA ARG A 316 -7.57 -24.96 15.10
C ARG A 316 -7.83 -26.30 14.45
N ASN A 317 -8.98 -26.47 13.81
CA ASN A 317 -9.19 -27.64 12.97
C ASN A 317 -8.40 -27.48 11.67
N TYR A 318 -7.93 -28.59 11.08
CA TYR A 318 -7.31 -28.57 9.75
C TYR A 318 -7.75 -29.76 8.89
N ALA A 319 -7.65 -29.57 7.58
CA ALA A 319 -7.73 -30.66 6.60
C ALA A 319 -6.72 -30.46 5.46
N LEU A 320 -6.10 -31.54 5.02
CA LEU A 320 -5.33 -31.59 3.77
C LEU A 320 -6.23 -32.10 2.66
N VAL A 321 -6.37 -31.31 1.61
CA VAL A 321 -7.26 -31.58 0.48
C VAL A 321 -6.43 -31.82 -0.77
N ASN A 322 -6.44 -33.03 -1.30
CA ASN A 322 -5.68 -33.40 -2.50
C ASN A 322 -6.51 -33.13 -3.77
N MET A 323 -6.47 -31.87 -4.21
CA MET A 323 -7.24 -31.35 -5.33
C MET A 323 -6.71 -31.86 -6.67
N PRO A 324 -7.53 -32.54 -7.49
CA PRO A 324 -7.22 -32.78 -8.90
C PRO A 324 -7.26 -31.47 -9.72
N ALA A 325 -6.57 -31.45 -10.86
CA ALA A 325 -6.61 -30.30 -11.77
C ALA A 325 -8.02 -30.12 -12.37
N GLY A 326 -8.45 -28.85 -12.50
CA GLY A 326 -9.65 -28.48 -13.27
C GLY A 326 -10.97 -29.00 -12.71
N VAL A 327 -11.05 -29.25 -11.39
CA VAL A 327 -12.31 -29.63 -10.73
C VAL A 327 -12.99 -28.40 -10.14
N GLN A 328 -14.32 -28.42 -10.11
CA GLN A 328 -15.07 -27.50 -9.28
C GLN A 328 -14.93 -27.88 -7.80
N PHE A 329 -14.96 -26.88 -6.94
CA PHE A 329 -14.77 -27.06 -5.51
C PHE A 329 -15.65 -26.13 -4.70
N GLY A 330 -16.22 -26.70 -3.63
CA GLY A 330 -16.97 -26.00 -2.62
C GLY A 330 -16.86 -26.72 -1.29
N MET A 331 -17.24 -26.01 -0.24
CA MET A 331 -17.27 -26.50 1.13
C MET A 331 -18.69 -26.41 1.67
N THR A 332 -19.05 -27.31 2.59
CA THR A 332 -20.38 -27.31 3.21
C THR A 332 -20.28 -27.45 4.71
N ILE A 333 -20.82 -26.47 5.46
CA ILE A 333 -21.07 -26.62 6.89
C ILE A 333 -22.34 -27.49 7.03
N GLU A 334 -22.14 -28.74 7.45
CA GLU A 334 -23.23 -29.68 7.70
C GLU A 334 -23.78 -29.57 9.13
N SER A 335 -22.97 -29.07 10.06
CA SER A 335 -23.36 -28.78 11.44
C SER A 335 -22.42 -27.73 12.03
N THR A 336 -22.93 -26.90 12.95
CA THR A 336 -22.12 -25.96 13.72
C THR A 336 -22.66 -25.79 15.13
N ASP A 337 -21.77 -25.60 16.09
CA ASP A 337 -22.11 -25.33 17.49
C ASP A 337 -22.42 -23.84 17.68
N VAL A 338 -23.65 -23.51 18.08
CA VAL A 338 -24.07 -22.12 18.31
C VAL A 338 -23.24 -21.40 19.38
N ALA A 339 -22.61 -22.12 20.31
CA ALA A 339 -21.74 -21.53 21.33
C ALA A 339 -20.31 -21.32 20.83
N ASN A 340 -19.92 -21.97 19.74
CA ASN A 340 -18.59 -21.86 19.12
C ASN A 340 -18.69 -22.18 17.62
N PRO A 341 -19.28 -21.26 16.82
CA PRO A 341 -19.58 -21.53 15.41
C PRO A 341 -18.32 -21.66 14.58
N ILE A 342 -18.43 -22.37 13.45
CA ILE A 342 -17.37 -22.50 12.46
C ILE A 342 -17.13 -21.11 11.83
N ARG A 343 -15.89 -20.63 11.90
CA ARG A 343 -15.47 -19.32 11.41
C ARG A 343 -13.98 -19.29 11.12
N ASN A 344 -13.49 -18.16 10.60
CA ASN A 344 -12.09 -17.94 10.26
C ASN A 344 -11.58 -19.07 9.36
N ILE A 345 -12.32 -19.45 8.33
CA ILE A 345 -11.90 -20.52 7.42
C ILE A 345 -10.82 -19.98 6.50
N ASN A 346 -9.66 -20.65 6.48
CA ASN A 346 -8.62 -20.48 5.47
C ASN A 346 -8.59 -21.68 4.55
N PHE A 347 -8.27 -21.46 3.28
CA PHE A 347 -8.00 -22.51 2.31
C PHE A 347 -6.75 -22.18 1.49
N TRP A 348 -5.59 -22.44 2.10
CA TRP A 348 -4.29 -22.14 1.52
C TRP A 348 -4.04 -22.96 0.27
N MET A 349 -3.60 -22.27 -0.79
CA MET A 349 -3.20 -22.88 -2.06
C MET A 349 -1.95 -23.77 -1.89
N PRO A 350 -1.68 -24.70 -2.82
CA PRO A 350 -0.48 -25.54 -2.77
C PRO A 350 0.79 -24.71 -2.86
N ASP A 351 1.88 -25.25 -2.30
CA ASP A 351 3.22 -24.66 -2.41
C ASP A 351 3.55 -24.26 -3.86
N TYR A 352 4.14 -23.08 -4.03
CA TYR A 352 4.46 -22.51 -5.33
C TYR A 352 5.96 -22.28 -5.44
N GLN A 353 6.58 -22.83 -6.48
CA GLN A 353 8.04 -22.74 -6.73
C GLN A 353 8.95 -23.15 -5.55
N GLY A 354 8.44 -24.00 -4.64
CA GLY A 354 9.18 -24.49 -3.48
C GLY A 354 8.98 -23.64 -2.21
N GLU A 355 8.15 -22.61 -2.28
CA GLU A 355 7.72 -21.79 -1.15
C GLU A 355 6.34 -22.23 -0.68
N SER A 356 6.16 -22.30 0.64
CA SER A 356 4.85 -22.61 1.20
C SER A 356 3.96 -21.38 1.21
N LEU A 357 2.71 -21.58 0.82
CA LEU A 357 1.69 -20.53 0.81
C LEU A 357 0.81 -20.58 2.07
N VAL A 358 1.04 -21.53 2.97
CA VAL A 358 0.37 -21.61 4.26
C VAL A 358 0.93 -20.53 5.18
N GLY A 359 0.05 -19.72 5.76
CA GLY A 359 0.42 -18.68 6.71
C GLY A 359 -0.70 -18.37 7.68
N GLU A 360 -0.71 -17.13 8.15
CA GLU A 360 -1.74 -16.56 9.01
C GLU A 360 -2.62 -15.58 8.22
N ASP A 361 -3.75 -15.18 8.81
CA ASP A 361 -4.58 -14.10 8.28
C ASP A 361 -3.76 -12.81 8.19
N TRP A 362 -3.73 -12.20 7.00
CA TRP A 362 -2.93 -11.02 6.76
C TRP A 362 -3.55 -9.76 7.37
N THR A 363 -2.70 -8.90 7.92
CA THR A 363 -3.03 -7.57 8.41
C THR A 363 -2.08 -6.49 7.86
N PRO A 364 -2.50 -5.22 7.76
CA PRO A 364 -1.67 -4.16 7.21
C PRO A 364 -0.35 -3.99 7.98
N GLY A 365 0.77 -4.02 7.25
CA GLY A 365 2.11 -3.94 7.81
C GLY A 365 2.80 -5.27 8.09
N ASP A 366 2.11 -6.40 7.85
CA ASP A 366 2.75 -7.71 7.88
C ASP A 366 3.85 -7.84 6.82
N VAL A 367 4.87 -8.62 7.14
CA VAL A 367 6.03 -8.85 6.25
C VAL A 367 5.72 -9.82 5.11
N ASP A 368 4.74 -10.69 5.31
CA ASP A 368 4.37 -11.72 4.34
C ASP A 368 3.19 -11.25 3.49
N SER A 369 3.34 -11.37 2.17
CA SER A 369 2.29 -10.99 1.22
C SER A 369 1.03 -11.86 1.39
N PRO A 370 -0.19 -11.27 1.31
CA PRO A 370 -1.43 -12.02 1.19
C PRO A 370 -1.64 -12.55 -0.24
N PHE A 371 -0.90 -12.05 -1.21
CA PHE A 371 -1.09 -12.37 -2.62
C PHE A 371 -0.34 -13.64 -3.02
N HIS A 372 -0.87 -14.33 -4.02
CA HIS A 372 -0.15 -15.44 -4.62
C HIS A 372 1.05 -14.88 -5.43
N PRO A 373 2.26 -15.46 -5.33
CA PRO A 373 3.46 -14.94 -6.02
C PRO A 373 3.29 -14.82 -7.53
N LEU A 374 2.66 -15.81 -8.18
CA LEU A 374 2.33 -15.73 -9.61
C LEU A 374 1.42 -14.54 -9.96
N PHE A 375 0.50 -14.13 -9.08
CA PHE A 375 -0.36 -12.98 -9.36
C PHE A 375 0.45 -11.68 -9.34
N LEU A 376 1.32 -11.51 -8.34
CA LEU A 376 2.26 -10.39 -8.25
C LEU A 376 3.13 -10.31 -9.51
N GLU A 377 3.76 -11.42 -9.92
CA GLU A 377 4.58 -11.51 -11.15
C GLU A 377 3.81 -11.00 -12.38
N ARG A 378 2.50 -11.26 -12.47
CA ARG A 378 1.68 -10.89 -13.63
C ARG A 378 1.23 -9.44 -13.65
N VAL A 379 1.17 -8.78 -12.50
CA VAL A 379 0.71 -7.39 -12.40
C VAL A 379 1.85 -6.39 -12.21
N ASP A 380 3.05 -6.86 -11.84
CA ASP A 380 4.22 -6.02 -11.53
C ASP A 380 4.62 -5.06 -12.65
N ASP A 381 4.55 -5.52 -13.91
CA ASP A 381 4.94 -4.71 -15.07
C ASP A 381 4.03 -3.49 -15.32
N PHE A 382 2.84 -3.40 -14.71
CA PHE A 382 1.91 -2.29 -14.93
C PHE A 382 2.18 -1.12 -13.98
N ASN A 383 2.23 0.10 -14.53
CA ASN A 383 2.42 1.30 -13.71
C ASN A 383 1.16 1.74 -12.94
N THR A 384 -0.01 1.26 -13.33
CA THR A 384 -1.30 1.65 -12.76
C THR A 384 -2.22 0.45 -12.68
N LEU A 385 -2.74 0.18 -11.50
CA LEU A 385 -3.74 -0.86 -11.28
C LEU A 385 -5.09 -0.21 -11.02
N ARG A 386 -6.08 -0.54 -11.83
CA ARG A 386 -7.45 -0.09 -11.63
C ARG A 386 -8.27 -1.17 -10.96
N PHE A 387 -8.92 -0.80 -9.86
CA PHE A 387 -9.64 -1.69 -8.96
C PHE A 387 -11.16 -1.68 -9.18
N MET A 388 -11.63 -1.36 -10.38
CA MET A 388 -13.06 -1.15 -10.65
C MET A 388 -13.93 -2.32 -10.19
N ASP A 389 -13.53 -3.54 -10.56
CA ASP A 389 -14.24 -4.78 -10.24
C ASP A 389 -14.06 -5.12 -8.76
N TRP A 390 -12.84 -5.02 -8.21
CA TRP A 390 -12.59 -5.24 -6.78
C TRP A 390 -13.37 -4.28 -5.86
N GLN A 391 -13.71 -3.08 -6.33
CA GLN A 391 -14.56 -2.13 -5.62
C GLN A 391 -16.05 -2.30 -5.94
N THR A 392 -16.43 -3.24 -6.80
CA THR A 392 -17.80 -3.48 -7.24
C THR A 392 -18.50 -2.22 -7.76
N THR A 393 -17.73 -1.34 -8.42
CA THR A 393 -18.13 0.05 -8.73
C THR A 393 -19.52 0.15 -9.38
N ASN A 394 -19.89 -0.83 -10.21
CA ASN A 394 -21.16 -0.84 -10.94
C ASN A 394 -22.37 -1.22 -10.07
N TYR A 395 -22.16 -1.90 -8.94
CA TYR A 395 -23.23 -2.53 -8.13
C TYR A 395 -23.11 -2.24 -6.63
N THR A 396 -22.16 -1.39 -6.23
CA THR A 396 -21.95 -1.00 -4.83
C THR A 396 -23.09 -0.14 -4.31
N ASP A 397 -23.49 -0.40 -3.06
CA ASP A 397 -24.41 0.41 -2.26
C ASP A 397 -23.70 1.18 -1.14
N VAL A 398 -22.36 1.27 -1.21
CA VAL A 398 -21.53 1.99 -0.24
C VAL A 398 -21.86 3.48 -0.25
N VAL A 399 -22.23 4.00 0.92
CA VAL A 399 -22.51 5.43 1.16
C VAL A 399 -21.51 6.03 2.14
N THR A 400 -21.18 5.30 3.21
CA THR A 400 -20.36 5.75 4.33
C THR A 400 -19.15 4.85 4.52
N TRP A 401 -18.13 5.33 5.24
CA TRP A 401 -16.90 4.55 5.49
C TRP A 401 -17.15 3.18 6.11
N ASN A 402 -18.23 3.03 6.90
CA ASN A 402 -18.56 1.77 7.56
C ASN A 402 -19.27 0.75 6.64
N ASP A 403 -19.71 1.15 5.44
CA ASP A 403 -20.40 0.26 4.51
C ASP A 403 -19.41 -0.57 3.67
N ARG A 404 -18.12 -0.23 3.71
CA ARG A 404 -17.06 -0.90 2.94
C ARG A 404 -16.81 -2.33 3.44
N ARG A 405 -16.28 -3.17 2.55
CA ARG A 405 -15.65 -4.45 2.93
C ARG A 405 -14.47 -4.19 3.88
N THR A 406 -14.38 -5.01 4.92
CA THR A 406 -13.27 -5.02 5.89
C THR A 406 -12.47 -6.31 5.80
N LEU A 407 -11.35 -6.40 6.52
CA LEU A 407 -10.54 -7.62 6.60
C LEU A 407 -11.22 -8.74 7.40
N ASP A 408 -12.08 -8.38 8.36
CA ASP A 408 -12.77 -9.33 9.24
C ASP A 408 -13.88 -10.11 8.53
N ASP A 409 -14.31 -9.61 7.37
CA ASP A 409 -15.31 -10.24 6.53
C ASP A 409 -14.86 -11.63 6.04
N ALA A 410 -15.77 -12.60 6.14
CA ALA A 410 -15.51 -14.01 5.84
C ALA A 410 -15.00 -14.27 4.42
N THR A 411 -15.32 -13.39 3.47
CA THR A 411 -14.85 -13.47 2.09
C THR A 411 -14.57 -12.07 1.56
N GLN A 412 -13.65 -12.02 0.59
CA GLN A 412 -13.29 -10.85 -0.21
C GLN A 412 -13.79 -11.04 -1.66
N SER A 413 -14.77 -11.92 -1.86
CA SER A 413 -15.37 -12.11 -3.18
C SER A 413 -16.15 -10.86 -3.58
N ASP A 414 -15.90 -10.40 -4.80
CA ASP A 414 -16.79 -9.51 -5.53
C ASP A 414 -18.07 -10.30 -5.83
N GLY A 415 -19.20 -9.89 -5.26
CA GLY A 415 -20.44 -10.64 -5.20
C GLY A 415 -21.23 -10.43 -6.49
N ASP A 416 -21.20 -11.43 -7.35
CA ASP A 416 -21.77 -11.41 -8.69
C ASP A 416 -23.24 -10.94 -8.76
N LEU A 417 -23.44 -9.98 -9.69
CA LEU A 417 -24.49 -9.68 -10.68
C LEU A 417 -25.93 -10.22 -10.56
N LEU A 418 -26.22 -11.15 -9.66
CA LEU A 418 -27.53 -11.72 -9.40
C LEU A 418 -27.92 -11.30 -7.99
N GLU A 419 -28.91 -10.39 -7.92
CA GLU A 419 -29.71 -9.78 -6.81
C GLU A 419 -29.73 -10.41 -5.39
N TYR A 420 -29.11 -11.56 -5.16
CA TYR A 420 -29.20 -12.37 -3.96
C TYR A 420 -27.95 -12.30 -3.06
N PHE A 421 -26.80 -11.80 -3.56
CA PHE A 421 -25.54 -11.81 -2.81
C PHE A 421 -24.73 -10.51 -3.02
N HIS A 422 -25.18 -9.42 -2.42
CA HIS A 422 -24.46 -8.15 -2.46
C HIS A 422 -23.27 -8.18 -1.50
N THR A 423 -22.05 -8.15 -2.05
CA THR A 423 -20.83 -7.89 -1.29
C THR A 423 -20.18 -6.62 -1.83
N ASN A 424 -19.71 -5.74 -0.94
CA ASN A 424 -19.02 -4.49 -1.30
C ASN A 424 -17.55 -4.71 -1.71
N GLY A 425 -17.30 -5.79 -2.46
CA GLY A 425 -16.01 -6.11 -3.05
C GLY A 425 -14.96 -6.63 -2.10
N VAL A 426 -13.70 -6.31 -2.44
CA VAL A 426 -12.47 -6.58 -1.68
C VAL A 426 -12.19 -5.38 -0.76
N ALA A 427 -11.59 -5.62 0.41
CA ALA A 427 -11.18 -4.56 1.34
C ALA A 427 -10.14 -3.62 0.69
N LEU A 428 -10.23 -2.32 1.00
CA LEU A 428 -9.29 -1.31 0.48
C LEU A 428 -7.85 -1.59 0.93
N GLU A 429 -7.68 -2.17 2.11
CA GLU A 429 -6.40 -2.56 2.67
C GLU A 429 -5.64 -3.52 1.73
N TYR A 430 -6.31 -4.51 1.12
CA TYR A 430 -5.68 -5.37 0.11
C TYR A 430 -5.33 -4.60 -1.17
N MET A 431 -6.17 -3.66 -1.62
CA MET A 431 -5.86 -2.89 -2.82
C MET A 431 -4.63 -1.99 -2.63
N ILE A 432 -4.52 -1.37 -1.46
CA ILE A 432 -3.37 -0.56 -1.06
C ILE A 432 -2.12 -1.44 -0.97
N GLU A 433 -2.22 -2.60 -0.33
CA GLU A 433 -1.09 -3.52 -0.21
C GLU A 433 -0.59 -3.98 -1.59
N LEU A 434 -1.49 -4.39 -2.49
CA LEU A 434 -1.10 -4.80 -3.83
C LEU A 434 -0.33 -3.67 -4.56
N SER A 435 -0.84 -2.45 -4.48
CA SER A 435 -0.20 -1.27 -5.06
C SER A 435 1.16 -0.97 -4.45
N ASN A 436 1.32 -1.16 -3.14
CA ASN A 436 2.59 -0.97 -2.44
C ASN A 436 3.60 -2.07 -2.82
N GLU A 437 3.19 -3.34 -2.78
CA GLU A 437 4.06 -4.48 -3.06
C GLU A 437 4.65 -4.42 -4.47
N VAL A 438 3.82 -4.04 -5.45
CA VAL A 438 4.29 -3.93 -6.82
C VAL A 438 4.81 -2.55 -7.17
N ASP A 439 4.68 -1.52 -6.34
CA ASP A 439 4.99 -0.12 -6.71
C ASP A 439 4.16 0.37 -7.92
N ALA A 440 2.83 0.23 -7.86
CA ALA A 440 1.91 0.67 -8.91
C ALA A 440 0.93 1.73 -8.40
N ASN A 441 0.63 2.72 -9.25
CA ASN A 441 -0.38 3.74 -8.95
C ASN A 441 -1.75 3.09 -8.77
N PRO A 442 -2.40 3.24 -7.60
CA PRO A 442 -3.77 2.77 -7.43
C PRO A 442 -4.75 3.70 -8.13
N TRP A 443 -5.61 3.15 -8.98
CA TRP A 443 -6.80 3.84 -9.47
C TRP A 443 -8.03 3.30 -8.76
N PHE A 444 -8.47 4.06 -7.75
CA PHE A 444 -9.73 3.85 -7.05
C PHE A 444 -10.91 4.53 -7.75
N ASN A 445 -12.02 3.81 -7.83
CA ASN A 445 -13.32 4.29 -8.29
C ASN A 445 -14.17 4.62 -7.05
N MET A 446 -14.54 5.88 -6.87
CA MET A 446 -15.40 6.28 -5.75
C MET A 446 -16.85 5.86 -5.99
N PRO A 447 -17.54 5.25 -5.00
CA PRO A 447 -18.96 4.93 -5.10
C PRO A 447 -19.78 6.16 -5.44
N TYR A 448 -20.74 6.04 -6.36
CA TYR A 448 -21.54 7.20 -6.79
C TYR A 448 -22.47 7.74 -5.68
N GLN A 449 -22.73 6.94 -4.64
CA GLN A 449 -23.53 7.32 -3.47
C GLN A 449 -22.69 7.74 -2.27
N ALA A 450 -21.36 7.72 -2.37
CA ALA A 450 -20.45 8.05 -1.27
C ALA A 450 -20.74 9.47 -0.74
N ASN A 451 -20.69 9.61 0.58
CA ASN A 451 -20.78 10.90 1.26
C ASN A 451 -19.40 11.58 1.36
N ASP A 452 -19.39 12.84 1.78
CA ASP A 452 -18.15 13.63 1.92
C ASP A 452 -17.16 13.06 2.95
N ASP A 453 -17.64 12.29 3.94
CA ASP A 453 -16.76 11.66 4.95
C ASP A 453 -16.08 10.39 4.41
N PHE A 454 -16.66 9.76 3.38
CA PHE A 454 -16.09 8.59 2.73
C PHE A 454 -14.97 8.97 1.76
N VAL A 455 -15.14 10.08 1.03
CA VAL A 455 -14.20 10.61 0.01
C VAL A 455 -13.04 11.33 0.67
#